data_AF-A0A0L6VN19-F1
#
_entry.id   AF-A0A0L6VN19-F1
#
_cell.length_a   1.000
_cell.length_b   1.000
_cell.length_c   1.000
_cell.angle_alpha   90.00
_cell.angle_beta   90.00
_cell.angle_gamma   90.00
#
_symmetry.space_group_name_H-M   'P 1'
#
loop_
_entity.id
_entity.type
_entity.pdbx_description
1 polymer ?
#
loop_
_entity_poly.entity_id
_entity_poly.type
_entity_poly.pdbx_seq_one_letter_code
_entity_poly.pdbx_strand_id
1 'polypeptide(L)'
;MDRVELIYLKAAIDSIPILTQENFSLWHTRVINYLDLQGLKEFFLDSKGKLEEVDKKNVRILITSKLDPVVHANVINHSNKDDIELIWKSINEYFASQHSANRARVWNHFSYLSFDSSDVDGFITRVKSAI
;
A
#
# COMPACT_ATOMS: atom_id res chain seq x y z
N MET A 1 -18.78 1.17 -23.27
CA MET A 1 -17.65 2.09 -23.35
C MET A 1 -17.46 2.52 -24.79
N ASP A 2 -17.38 3.82 -25.04
CA ASP A 2 -17.10 4.34 -26.37
C ASP A 2 -15.59 4.32 -26.69
N ARG A 3 -15.24 4.68 -27.94
CA ARG A 3 -13.85 4.65 -28.40
C ARG A 3 -12.95 5.64 -27.65
N VAL A 4 -13.50 6.78 -27.23
CA VAL A 4 -12.78 7.85 -26.54
C VAL A 4 -12.47 7.41 -25.10
N GLU A 5 -13.44 6.81 -24.41
CA GLU A 5 -13.26 6.22 -23.07
C GLU A 5 -12.18 5.13 -23.08
N LEU A 6 -12.15 4.26 -24.10
CA LEU A 6 -11.10 3.24 -24.26
C LEU A 6 -9.70 3.85 -24.43
N ILE A 7 -9.59 4.98 -25.14
CA ILE A 7 -8.32 5.69 -25.34
C ILE A 7 -7.83 6.26 -24.01
N TYR A 8 -8.71 6.90 -23.24
CA TYR A 8 -8.35 7.44 -21.92
C TYR A 8 -7.97 6.34 -20.93
N LEU A 9 -8.71 5.22 -20.92
CA LEU A 9 -8.39 4.08 -20.07
C LEU A 9 -7.01 3.51 -20.40
N LYS A 10 -6.71 3.31 -21.70
CA LYS A 10 -5.39 2.85 -22.14
C LYS A 10 -4.29 3.81 -21.72
N ALA A 11 -4.48 5.11 -21.94
CA ALA A 11 -3.51 6.13 -21.54
C ALA A 11 -3.27 6.14 -20.02
N ALA A 12 -4.32 5.95 -19.21
CA ALA A 12 -4.19 5.84 -17.76
C ALA A 12 -3.35 4.61 -17.37
N ILE A 13 -3.64 3.43 -17.94
CA ILE A 13 -2.89 2.19 -17.69
C ILE A 13 -1.41 2.32 -18.08
N ASP A 14 -1.15 2.89 -19.26
CA ASP A 14 0.21 3.09 -19.78
C ASP A 14 0.99 4.10 -18.93
N SER A 15 0.30 5.05 -18.28
CA SER A 15 0.91 6.05 -17.40
C SER A 15 1.30 5.53 -16.00
N ILE A 16 0.81 4.35 -15.58
CA ILE A 16 1.16 3.77 -14.28
C ILE A 16 2.60 3.22 -14.38
N PRO A 17 3.57 3.76 -13.61
CA PRO A 17 4.94 3.27 -13.63
C PRO A 17 5.03 1.89 -12.95
N ILE A 18 6.16 1.21 -13.08
CA ILE A 18 6.50 0.11 -12.17
C ILE A 18 6.75 0.72 -10.78
N LEU A 19 6.10 0.18 -9.75
CA LEU A 19 6.27 0.57 -8.36
C LEU A 19 7.64 0.12 -7.87
N THR A 20 8.42 1.08 -7.40
CA THR A 20 9.71 0.89 -6.74
C THR A 20 9.67 1.52 -5.35
N GLN A 21 10.74 1.40 -4.58
CA GLN A 21 10.83 2.02 -3.24
C GLN A 21 10.74 3.56 -3.27
N GLU A 22 11.04 4.20 -4.40
CA GLU A 22 11.23 5.65 -4.48
C GLU A 22 10.03 6.40 -5.08
N ASN A 23 9.11 5.72 -5.75
CA ASN A 23 8.09 6.36 -6.58
C ASN A 23 6.65 6.15 -6.10
N PHE A 24 6.45 5.69 -4.86
CA PHE A 24 5.13 5.35 -4.32
C PHE A 24 4.10 6.48 -4.51
N SER A 25 4.42 7.73 -4.17
CA SER A 25 3.47 8.84 -4.30
C SER A 25 3.00 9.02 -5.74
N LEU A 26 3.92 8.96 -6.71
CA LEU A 26 3.59 9.06 -8.14
C LEU A 26 2.77 7.86 -8.60
N TRP A 27 3.21 6.64 -8.25
CA TRP A 27 2.51 5.41 -8.59
C TRP A 27 1.09 5.41 -8.04
N HIS A 28 0.93 5.75 -6.76
CA HIS A 28 -0.34 5.80 -6.06
C HIS A 28 -1.29 6.79 -6.74
N THR A 29 -0.84 8.00 -7.07
CA THR A 29 -1.66 8.96 -7.83
C THR A 29 -2.11 8.39 -9.19
N ARG A 30 -1.23 7.72 -9.93
CA ARG A 30 -1.58 7.14 -11.24
C ARG A 30 -2.59 6.00 -11.13
N VAL A 31 -2.45 5.15 -10.11
CA VAL A 31 -3.42 4.07 -9.84
C VAL A 31 -4.77 4.63 -9.41
N ILE A 32 -4.80 5.62 -8.51
CA ILE A 32 -6.06 6.26 -8.10
C ILE A 32 -6.77 6.91 -9.29
N ASN A 33 -6.05 7.57 -10.20
CA ASN A 33 -6.66 8.14 -11.41
C ASN A 33 -7.27 7.06 -12.31
N TYR A 34 -6.59 5.91 -12.46
CA TYR A 34 -7.16 4.76 -13.18
C TYR A 34 -8.43 4.23 -12.49
N LEU A 35 -8.41 4.09 -11.16
CA LEU A 35 -9.56 3.61 -10.41
C LEU A 35 -10.74 4.60 -10.47
N ASP A 36 -10.47 5.91 -10.51
CA ASP A 36 -11.49 6.95 -10.69
C ASP A 36 -12.21 6.79 -12.05
N LEU A 37 -11.44 6.57 -13.12
CA LEU A 37 -11.98 6.29 -14.46
C LEU A 37 -12.80 4.99 -14.53
N GLN A 38 -12.67 4.11 -13.55
CA GLN A 38 -13.46 2.87 -13.44
C GLN A 38 -14.59 2.98 -12.40
N GLY A 39 -14.74 4.12 -11.72
CA GLY A 39 -15.71 4.30 -10.64
C GLY A 39 -15.38 3.51 -9.37
N LEU A 40 -14.13 3.07 -9.19
CA LEU A 40 -13.69 2.21 -8.08
C LEU A 40 -12.92 2.96 -7.00
N LYS A 41 -12.61 4.25 -7.20
CA LYS A 41 -11.78 5.05 -6.29
C LYS A 41 -12.28 5.09 -4.86
N GLU A 42 -13.58 5.31 -4.65
CA GLU A 42 -14.16 5.42 -3.31
C GLU A 42 -14.04 4.11 -2.53
N PHE A 43 -14.11 2.97 -3.21
CA PHE A 43 -13.90 1.67 -2.58
C PHE A 43 -12.46 1.55 -2.05
N PHE A 44 -11.47 1.89 -2.88
CA PHE A 44 -10.06 1.73 -2.50
C PHE A 44 -9.54 2.77 -1.50
N LEU A 45 -10.16 3.96 -1.43
CA LEU A 45 -9.78 5.00 -0.48
C LEU A 45 -10.57 4.94 0.83
N ASP A 46 -11.89 4.74 0.75
CA ASP A 46 -12.80 4.88 1.89
C ASP A 46 -13.44 3.55 2.30
N SER A 47 -13.12 2.43 1.64
CA SER A 47 -13.79 1.12 1.84
C SER A 47 -15.31 1.20 1.65
N LYS A 48 -15.78 2.08 0.76
CA LYS A 48 -17.20 2.27 0.47
C LYS A 48 -17.66 1.37 -0.67
N GLY A 49 -18.76 0.66 -0.45
CA GLY A 49 -19.40 -0.19 -1.47
C GLY A 49 -18.83 -1.60 -1.52
N LYS A 50 -19.07 -2.29 -2.63
CA LYS A 50 -18.62 -3.66 -2.88
C LYS A 50 -17.98 -3.73 -4.26
N LEU A 51 -16.85 -4.42 -4.36
CA LEU A 51 -16.20 -4.70 -5.64
C LEU A 51 -16.78 -5.97 -6.27
N GLU A 52 -17.13 -5.92 -7.54
CA GLU A 52 -17.52 -7.10 -8.31
C GLU A 52 -16.31 -8.00 -8.57
N GLU A 53 -16.53 -9.32 -8.71
CA GLU A 53 -15.43 -10.28 -8.88
C GLU A 53 -14.60 -10.04 -10.16
N VAL A 54 -15.23 -9.52 -11.21
CA VAL A 54 -14.54 -9.13 -12.45
C VAL A 54 -13.58 -7.95 -12.21
N ASP A 55 -14.01 -6.96 -11.44
CA ASP A 55 -13.21 -5.79 -11.11
C ASP A 55 -12.06 -6.18 -10.18
N LYS A 56 -12.31 -7.06 -9.21
CA LYS A 56 -11.25 -7.58 -8.32
C LYS A 56 -10.13 -8.22 -9.12
N LYS A 57 -10.49 -9.09 -10.07
CA LYS A 57 -9.54 -9.78 -10.93
C LYS A 57 -8.78 -8.79 -11.83
N ASN A 58 -9.48 -7.85 -12.47
CA ASN A 58 -8.87 -6.88 -13.39
C ASN A 58 -7.88 -5.96 -12.68
N VAL A 59 -8.29 -5.38 -11.54
CA VAL A 59 -7.43 -4.50 -10.74
C VAL A 59 -6.24 -5.29 -10.17
N ARG A 60 -6.44 -6.53 -9.72
CA ARG A 60 -5.34 -7.39 -9.25
C ARG A 60 -4.29 -7.63 -10.33
N ILE A 61 -4.71 -8.00 -11.53
CA ILE A 61 -3.79 -8.24 -12.66
C ILE A 61 -3.01 -6.95 -12.97
N LEU A 62 -3.69 -5.81 -13.04
CA LEU A 62 -3.04 -4.53 -13.30
C LEU A 62 -2.02 -4.18 -12.21
N ILE A 63 -2.42 -4.17 -10.94
CA ILE A 63 -1.54 -3.77 -9.83
C ILE A 63 -0.34 -4.69 -9.74
N THR A 64 -0.54 -6.02 -9.78
CA THR A 64 0.57 -6.99 -9.68
C THR A 64 1.53 -6.90 -10.86
N SER A 65 1.05 -6.56 -12.07
CA SER A 65 1.93 -6.32 -13.24
C SER A 65 2.80 -5.07 -13.13
N LYS A 66 2.48 -4.18 -12.19
CA LYS A 66 3.15 -2.90 -11.95
C LYS A 66 3.99 -2.90 -10.68
N LEU A 67 4.37 -4.06 -10.16
CA LEU A 67 5.30 -4.19 -9.04
C LEU A 67 6.68 -4.60 -9.54
N ASP A 68 7.73 -3.95 -9.04
CA ASP A 68 9.07 -4.50 -9.21
C ASP A 68 9.24 -5.77 -8.34
N PRO A 69 10.26 -6.61 -8.60
CA PRO A 69 10.44 -7.86 -7.85
C PRO A 69 10.62 -7.66 -6.34
N VAL A 70 11.25 -6.56 -5.93
CA VAL A 70 11.53 -6.27 -4.52
C VAL A 70 10.24 -5.91 -3.78
N VAL A 71 9.44 -4.99 -4.33
CA VAL A 71 8.15 -4.62 -3.76
C VAL A 71 7.20 -5.82 -3.79
N HIS A 72 7.14 -6.56 -4.89
CA HIS A 72 6.31 -7.76 -4.99
C HIS A 72 6.60 -8.75 -3.84
N ALA A 73 7.88 -9.04 -3.58
CA ALA A 73 8.26 -9.96 -2.50
C ALA A 73 7.90 -9.48 -1.09
N ASN A 74 7.76 -8.16 -0.89
CA ASN A 74 7.42 -7.57 0.41
C ASN A 74 5.91 -7.42 0.64
N VAL A 75 5.11 -7.27 -0.42
CA VAL A 75 3.67 -6.97 -0.31
C VAL A 75 2.77 -8.12 -0.73
N ILE A 76 3.29 -9.15 -1.43
CA ILE A 76 2.54 -10.31 -1.87
C ILE A 76 3.03 -11.57 -1.15
N ASN A 77 2.10 -12.34 -0.58
CA ASN A 77 2.35 -13.60 0.10
C ASN A 77 1.25 -14.64 -0.20
N HIS A 78 1.40 -15.85 0.35
CA HIS A 78 0.46 -16.94 0.12
C HIS A 78 -0.97 -16.66 0.61
N SER A 79 -1.13 -15.75 1.58
CA SER A 79 -2.44 -15.39 2.16
C SER A 79 -3.17 -14.28 1.41
N ASN A 80 -2.47 -13.38 0.70
CA ASN A 80 -3.09 -12.25 0.02
C ASN A 80 -3.00 -12.28 -1.52
N LYS A 81 -2.20 -13.17 -2.12
CA LYS A 81 -1.92 -13.19 -3.58
C LYS A 81 -3.15 -13.18 -4.50
N ASP A 82 -4.30 -13.66 -4.01
CA ASP A 82 -5.55 -13.74 -4.77
C ASP A 82 -6.57 -12.68 -4.37
N ASP A 83 -6.28 -11.85 -3.36
CA ASP A 83 -7.20 -10.86 -2.78
C ASP A 83 -6.66 -9.44 -2.99
N ILE A 84 -7.32 -8.68 -3.86
CA ILE A 84 -6.90 -7.32 -4.20
C ILE A 84 -7.03 -6.33 -3.04
N GLU A 85 -7.96 -6.56 -2.13
CA GLU A 85 -8.19 -5.68 -0.98
C GLU A 85 -7.02 -5.83 0.00
N LEU A 86 -6.62 -7.08 0.26
CA LEU A 86 -5.44 -7.38 1.08
C LEU A 86 -4.13 -6.94 0.42
N ILE A 87 -4.01 -7.05 -0.90
CA ILE A 87 -2.83 -6.55 -1.64
C ILE A 87 -2.76 -5.03 -1.54
N TRP A 88 -3.86 -4.32 -1.81
CA TRP A 88 -3.91 -2.87 -1.73
C TRP A 88 -3.55 -2.36 -0.33
N LYS A 89 -4.11 -3.00 0.69
CA LYS A 89 -3.78 -2.71 2.09
C LYS A 89 -2.29 -2.94 2.38
N SER A 90 -1.75 -4.09 1.97
CA SER A 90 -0.34 -4.43 2.20
C SER A 90 0.62 -3.47 1.52
N ILE A 91 0.32 -3.01 0.30
CA ILE A 91 1.11 -1.97 -0.39
C ILE A 91 1.11 -0.68 0.42
N ASN A 92 -0.06 -0.18 0.81
CA ASN A 92 -0.17 1.07 1.55
C ASN A 92 0.53 0.99 2.92
N GLU A 93 0.39 -0.12 3.64
CA GLU A 93 1.05 -0.34 4.93
C GLU A 93 2.58 -0.42 4.79
N TYR A 94 3.09 -1.12 3.77
CA TYR A 94 4.52 -1.21 3.50
C TYR A 94 5.14 0.17 3.23
N PHE A 95 4.53 0.98 2.36
CA PHE A 95 5.08 2.30 2.06
C PHE A 95 4.86 3.31 3.19
N ALA A 96 3.78 3.18 3.95
CA ALA A 96 3.60 3.94 5.18
C ALA A 96 4.70 3.61 6.21
N SER A 97 5.08 2.34 6.38
CA SER A 97 6.14 1.95 7.32
C SER A 97 7.52 2.41 6.88
N GLN A 98 7.76 2.55 5.57
CA GLN A 98 9.03 3.08 5.03
C GLN A 98 9.13 4.60 5.07
N HIS A 99 8.01 5.31 5.26
CA HIS A 99 8.01 6.78 5.28
C HIS A 99 8.92 7.31 6.39
N SER A 100 9.84 8.22 6.05
CA SER A 100 10.86 8.74 6.98
C SER A 100 10.27 9.32 8.26
N ALA A 101 9.16 10.06 8.16
CA ALA A 101 8.44 10.58 9.32
C ALA A 101 7.89 9.47 10.24
N ASN A 102 7.39 8.36 9.68
CA ASN A 102 6.87 7.25 10.47
C ASN A 102 8.01 6.49 11.14
N ARG A 103 9.10 6.24 10.43
CA ARG A 103 10.33 5.67 11.00
C ARG A 103 10.91 6.55 12.11
N ALA A 104 10.94 7.87 11.90
CA ALA A 104 11.40 8.83 12.91
C ALA A 104 10.49 8.85 14.14
N ARG A 105 9.17 8.74 13.97
CA ARG A 105 8.23 8.64 15.11
C ARG A 105 8.50 7.41 15.98
N VAL A 106 8.68 6.24 15.35
CA VAL A 106 9.03 5.00 16.07
C VAL A 106 10.38 5.16 16.78
N TRP A 107 11.40 5.66 16.07
CA TRP A 107 12.71 5.91 16.66
C TRP A 107 12.67 6.88 17.84
N ASN A 108 11.96 8.00 17.70
CA ASN A 108 11.82 8.98 18.77
C ASN A 108 11.13 8.35 19.99
N HIS A 109 10.03 7.62 19.78
CA HIS A 109 9.32 6.93 20.85
C HIS A 109 10.23 5.96 21.61
N PHE A 110 11.00 5.15 20.88
CA PHE A 110 12.00 4.25 21.46
C PHE A 110 13.11 5.01 22.21
N SER A 111 13.65 6.08 21.63
CA SER A 111 14.78 6.84 22.19
C SER A 111 14.45 7.58 23.50
N TYR A 112 13.17 7.86 23.76
CA TYR A 112 12.71 8.51 24.99
C TYR A 112 12.42 7.53 26.13
N LEU A 113 12.55 6.22 25.92
CA LEU A 113 12.38 5.25 26.99
C LEU A 113 13.51 5.39 28.02
N SER A 114 13.15 5.76 29.25
CA SER A 114 14.10 5.82 30.36
C SER A 114 14.36 4.43 30.94
N PHE A 115 15.64 4.11 31.11
CA PHE A 115 16.05 2.93 31.85
C PHE A 115 15.92 3.18 33.35
N ASP A 116 15.32 2.22 34.05
CA ASP A 116 15.23 2.17 35.50
C ASP A 116 15.78 0.83 35.97
N SER A 117 16.90 0.85 36.70
CA SER A 117 17.53 -0.36 37.22
C SER A 117 16.68 -1.09 38.27
N SER A 118 15.68 -0.41 38.85
CA SER A 118 14.73 -1.02 39.79
C SER A 118 13.56 -1.72 39.10
N ASP A 119 13.37 -1.48 37.80
CA ASP A 119 12.27 -2.01 36.99
C ASP A 119 12.77 -2.45 35.60
N VAL A 120 13.69 -3.42 35.59
CA VAL A 120 14.27 -3.95 34.35
C VAL A 120 13.20 -4.62 33.48
N ASP A 121 12.29 -5.38 34.09
CA ASP A 121 11.22 -6.08 33.36
C ASP A 121 10.20 -5.11 32.76
N GLY A 122 9.84 -4.05 33.48
CA GLY A 122 8.98 -3.01 32.94
C GLY A 122 9.67 -2.22 31.83
N PHE A 123 10.98 -1.96 31.92
CA PHE A 123 11.74 -1.40 30.82
C PHE A 123 11.72 -2.30 29.58
N ILE A 124 12.00 -3.61 29.72
CA ILE A 124 11.93 -4.58 28.62
C ILE A 124 10.53 -4.60 27.99
N THR A 125 9.48 -4.55 28.81
CA THR A 125 8.09 -4.51 28.34
C THR A 125 7.81 -3.24 27.54
N ARG A 126 8.21 -2.07 28.04
CA ARG A 126 8.04 -0.78 27.34
C ARG A 126 8.79 -0.76 26.01
N VAL A 127 10.02 -1.30 25.98
CA VAL A 127 10.80 -1.46 24.74
C VAL A 127 10.07 -2.34 23.74
N LYS A 128 9.58 -3.51 24.15
CA LYS A 128 8.86 -4.44 23.27
C LYS A 128 7.55 -3.88 22.73
N SER A 129 6.89 -3.00 23.49
CA SER A 129 5.63 -2.36 23.07
C SER A 129 5.84 -1.14 22.17
N ALA A 130 7.04 -0.58 22.13
CA ALA A 130 7.37 0.63 21.37
C ALA A 130 7.77 0.36 19.90
N ILE A 131 7.97 -0.92 19.53
CA ILE A 131 8.51 -1.39 18.25
C ILE A 131 7.49 -2.36 17.63
#